data_AF-A0A7T8H122-F1
#
_entry.id   AF-A0A7T8H122-F1
#
_cell.length_a   1.000
_cell.length_b   1.000
_cell.length_c   1.000
_cell.angle_alpha   90.00
_cell.angle_beta   90.00
_cell.angle_gamma   90.00
#
_symmetry.space_group_name_H-M   'P 1'
#
loop_
_entity.id
_entity.type
_entity.pdbx_description
1 polymer ?
#
loop_
_entity_poly.entity_id
_entity_poly.type
_entity_poly.pdbx_seq_one_letter_code
_entity_poly.pdbx_strand_id
1 'polypeptide(L)'
;MHGDQDGVIPGNALVVDPKKQFRPLTKFGNAFLNRFQCSSTDSPVLKGISIVDTPGILSGEKQRTDRGYDFIGVLEWFAERVDRILLLFDAHKLDISDEFKRSIEALRGHDDKIRYEIKIIC
;
A
#
# COMPACT_ATOMS: atom_id res chain seq x y z
N MET A 1 -4.30 0.05 11.82
CA MET A 1 -4.98 1.25 12.33
C MET A 1 -5.14 1.14 13.84
N HIS A 2 -5.32 2.24 14.56
CA HIS A 2 -5.68 2.16 15.97
C HIS A 2 -7.11 1.63 16.15
N GLY A 3 -7.29 0.75 17.13
CA GLY A 3 -8.58 0.37 17.67
C GLY A 3 -8.39 -0.18 19.08
N ASP A 4 -9.41 -0.02 19.92
CA ASP A 4 -9.37 -0.47 21.33
C ASP A 4 -9.32 -2.00 21.45
N GLN A 5 -9.64 -2.72 20.38
CA GLN A 5 -9.59 -4.16 20.28
C GLN A 5 -8.88 -4.59 19.00
N ASP A 6 -8.18 -5.73 19.11
CA ASP A 6 -7.59 -6.38 17.97
C ASP A 6 -8.68 -6.92 17.04
N GLY A 7 -8.60 -6.56 15.77
CA GLY A 7 -9.62 -6.90 14.80
C GLY A 7 -9.11 -6.80 13.37
N VAL A 8 -9.73 -7.55 12.47
CA VAL A 8 -9.47 -7.47 11.04
C VAL A 8 -10.78 -7.23 10.32
N ILE A 9 -10.84 -6.15 9.55
CA ILE A 9 -12.00 -5.78 8.74
C ILE A 9 -11.65 -6.05 7.27
N PRO A 10 -12.37 -6.95 6.58
CA PRO A 10 -12.17 -7.19 5.15
C PRO A 10 -12.46 -5.95 4.31
N GLY A 11 -11.77 -5.81 3.17
CA GLY A 11 -11.89 -4.66 2.26
C GLY A 11 -13.32 -4.40 1.81
N ASN A 12 -14.11 -5.45 1.52
CA ASN A 12 -15.51 -5.33 1.13
C ASN A 12 -16.38 -4.64 2.20
N ALA A 13 -16.13 -4.89 3.48
CA ALA A 13 -16.84 -4.20 4.57
C ALA A 13 -16.27 -2.80 4.80
N LEU A 14 -14.96 -2.65 4.65
CA LEU A 14 -14.23 -1.40 4.88
C LEU A 14 -14.63 -0.28 3.91
N VAL A 15 -14.92 -0.61 2.64
CA VAL A 15 -15.35 0.38 1.65
C VAL A 15 -16.78 0.86 1.84
N VAL A 16 -17.61 0.14 2.60
CA VAL A 16 -19.01 0.52 2.88
C VAL A 16 -19.08 1.49 4.06
N ASP A 17 -18.15 1.38 5.02
CA ASP A 17 -18.12 2.18 6.24
C ASP A 17 -18.04 3.70 5.93
N PRO A 18 -19.07 4.51 6.26
CA PRO A 18 -19.04 5.96 6.06
C PRO A 18 -17.99 6.67 6.92
N LYS A 19 -17.54 6.06 8.02
CA LYS A 19 -16.55 6.64 8.92
C LYS A 19 -15.13 6.54 8.36
N LYS A 20 -14.93 5.75 7.30
CA LYS A 20 -13.63 5.48 6.70
C LYS A 20 -13.56 6.04 5.28
N GLN A 21 -12.41 6.59 4.91
CA GLN A 21 -12.20 7.27 3.63
C GLN A 21 -11.87 6.30 2.47
N PHE A 22 -12.27 5.02 2.57
CA PHE A 22 -11.90 3.97 1.62
C PHE A 22 -12.96 3.71 0.54
N ARG A 23 -14.12 4.37 0.58
CA ARG A 23 -15.19 4.25 -0.43
C ARG A 23 -14.70 4.30 -1.89
N PRO A 24 -13.80 5.22 -2.28
CA PRO A 24 -13.32 5.29 -3.66
C PRO A 24 -12.55 4.04 -4.13
N LEU A 25 -12.02 3.23 -3.20
CA LEU A 25 -11.29 2.00 -3.54
C LEU A 25 -12.19 0.92 -4.16
N THR A 26 -13.51 1.05 -4.04
CA THR A 26 -14.48 0.18 -4.72
C THR A 26 -14.25 0.15 -6.24
N LYS A 27 -13.70 1.22 -6.83
CA LYS A 27 -13.38 1.30 -8.26
C LYS A 27 -12.38 0.25 -8.74
N PHE A 28 -11.54 -0.29 -7.85
CA PHE A 28 -10.54 -1.31 -8.18
C PHE A 28 -11.12 -2.74 -8.19
N GLY A 29 -12.40 -2.90 -7.84
CA GLY A 29 -13.14 -4.15 -7.96
C GLY A 29 -12.80 -5.22 -6.91
N ASN A 30 -13.53 -6.33 -6.97
CA ASN A 30 -13.46 -7.40 -5.97
C ASN A 30 -12.07 -8.07 -5.87
N ALA A 31 -11.32 -8.14 -6.97
CA ALA A 31 -9.98 -8.72 -6.96
C ALA A 31 -9.03 -7.99 -6.00
N PHE A 32 -9.11 -6.65 -5.97
CA PHE A 32 -8.39 -5.83 -5.00
C PHE A 32 -9.00 -5.95 -3.60
N LEU A 33 -10.32 -5.79 -3.46
CA LEU A 33 -10.99 -5.77 -2.16
C LEU A 33 -10.83 -7.07 -1.36
N ASN A 34 -10.67 -8.21 -2.04
CA ASN A 34 -10.38 -9.50 -1.39
C ASN A 34 -8.97 -9.59 -0.81
N ARG A 35 -8.03 -8.76 -1.30
CA ARG A 35 -6.64 -8.69 -0.80
C ARG A 35 -6.43 -7.47 0.11
N PHE A 36 -7.37 -6.55 0.14
CA PHE A 36 -7.34 -5.37 0.99
C PHE A 36 -8.00 -5.68 2.34
N GLN A 37 -7.32 -5.34 3.43
CA GLN A 37 -7.83 -5.53 4.78
C GLN A 37 -7.34 -4.41 5.69
N CYS A 38 -8.14 -4.06 6.69
CA CYS A 38 -7.74 -3.16 7.76
C CYS A 38 -7.61 -3.94 9.05
N SER A 39 -6.38 -4.09 9.55
CA SER A 39 -6.13 -4.56 10.91
C SER A 39 -6.19 -3.39 11.89
N SER A 40 -6.88 -3.58 13.01
CA SER A 40 -6.86 -2.69 14.17
C SER A 40 -6.14 -3.35 15.34
N THR A 41 -5.38 -2.57 16.11
CA THR A 41 -4.75 -3.01 17.35
C THR A 41 -4.53 -1.83 18.30
N ASP A 42 -4.52 -2.10 19.61
CA ASP A 42 -4.22 -1.08 20.62
C ASP A 42 -2.71 -0.89 20.72
N SER A 43 -2.22 0.16 20.06
CA SER A 43 -0.81 0.53 20.09
C SER A 43 -0.69 2.05 20.25
N PRO A 44 0.15 2.53 21.18
CA PRO A 44 0.42 3.96 21.34
C PRO A 44 0.93 4.63 20.05
N VAL A 45 1.67 3.90 19.21
CA VAL A 45 2.16 4.39 17.92
C VAL A 45 1.00 4.65 16.96
N LEU A 46 0.03 3.73 16.92
CA LEU A 46 -1.10 3.83 15.99
C LEU A 46 -2.09 4.95 16.36
N LYS A 47 -2.01 5.50 17.58
CA LYS A 47 -2.77 6.69 17.99
C LYS A 47 -2.32 7.94 17.23
N GLY A 48 -1.04 8.00 16.86
CA GLY A 48 -0.47 9.13 16.12
C GLY A 48 -0.37 8.90 14.60
N ILE A 49 -0.20 7.65 14.16
CA ILE A 49 0.00 7.32 12.74
C ILE A 49 -0.82 6.10 12.31
N SER A 50 -1.15 6.02 11.02
CA SER A 50 -1.67 4.80 10.41
C SER A 50 -0.71 4.32 9.33
N ILE A 51 -0.39 3.03 9.35
CA ILE A 51 0.51 2.41 8.39
C ILE A 51 -0.33 1.69 7.35
N VAL A 52 -0.01 1.93 6.08
CA VAL A 52 -0.53 1.17 4.95
C VAL A 52 0.60 0.29 4.45
N ASP A 53 0.40 -1.02 4.53
CA ASP A 53 1.32 -2.00 3.96
C ASP A 53 0.87 -2.36 2.54
N THR A 54 1.80 -2.35 1.60
CA THR A 54 1.54 -2.65 0.19
C THR A 54 2.24 -3.95 -0.18
N PRO A 55 1.64 -4.81 -1.03
CA PRO A 55 2.31 -6.01 -1.49
C PRO A 55 3.61 -5.65 -2.21
N GLY A 56 4.65 -6.46 -2.01
CA GLY A 56 5.97 -6.24 -2.59
C GLY A 56 5.93 -6.08 -4.11
N ILE A 57 6.74 -5.16 -4.63
CA ILE A 57 6.94 -4.99 -6.07
C ILE A 57 7.90 -6.10 -6.51
N LEU A 58 7.35 -7.13 -7.15
CA LEU A 58 8.12 -8.29 -7.61
C LEU A 58 8.51 -8.12 -9.08
N SER A 59 9.71 -8.55 -9.42
CA SER A 59 10.20 -8.60 -10.79
C SER A 59 9.64 -9.84 -11.50
N GLY A 60 8.52 -9.71 -12.21
CA GLY A 60 8.05 -10.79 -13.09
C GLY A 60 6.67 -10.57 -13.69
N GLU A 61 6.57 -10.64 -15.02
CA GLU A 61 5.31 -10.45 -15.77
C GLU A 61 4.18 -11.37 -15.32
N LYS A 62 4.50 -12.60 -14.87
CA LYS A 62 3.49 -13.56 -14.37
C LYS A 62 2.72 -13.03 -13.16
N GLN A 63 3.36 -12.28 -12.28
CA GLN A 63 2.69 -11.69 -11.12
C GLN A 63 1.80 -10.51 -11.50
N ARG A 64 2.16 -9.77 -12.56
CA ARG A 64 1.36 -8.64 -13.05
C ARG A 64 0.00 -9.10 -13.59
N THR A 65 -0.05 -10.21 -14.33
CA THR A 65 -1.31 -10.81 -14.80
C THR A 65 -2.11 -11.49 -13.67
N ASP A 66 -1.43 -12.02 -12.65
CA ASP A 66 -2.05 -12.79 -11.56
C ASP A 66 -2.67 -11.92 -10.43
N ARG A 67 -2.40 -10.61 -10.41
CA ARG A 67 -3.05 -9.69 -9.46
C ARG A 67 -4.53 -9.50 -9.75
N GLY A 68 -4.92 -9.39 -11.02
CA GLY A 68 -6.31 -9.17 -11.42
C GLY A 68 -6.89 -7.79 -11.05
N TYR A 69 -6.04 -6.83 -10.65
CA TYR A 69 -6.41 -5.44 -10.37
C TYR A 69 -5.29 -4.49 -10.81
N ASP A 70 -5.63 -3.22 -11.01
CA ASP A 70 -4.66 -2.18 -11.36
C ASP A 70 -3.83 -1.75 -10.14
N PHE A 71 -2.66 -2.37 -9.97
CA PHE A 71 -1.75 -2.06 -8.87
C PHE A 71 -1.22 -0.62 -8.92
N ILE A 72 -0.96 -0.09 -10.12
CA ILE A 72 -0.39 1.25 -10.29
C ILE A 72 -1.42 2.30 -9.89
N GLY A 73 -2.67 2.18 -10.35
CA GLY A 73 -3.74 3.09 -9.97
C GLY A 73 -4.05 3.06 -8.46
N VAL A 74 -3.92 1.90 -7.81
CA VAL A 74 -4.05 1.79 -6.34
C VAL A 74 -2.92 2.54 -5.64
N LEU A 75 -1.68 2.37 -6.09
CA LEU A 75 -0.51 3.03 -5.51
C LEU A 75 -0.62 4.56 -5.62
N GLU A 76 -1.00 5.07 -6.79
CA GLU A 76 -1.23 6.49 -7.04
C GLU A 76 -2.33 7.05 -6.11
N TRP A 77 -3.44 6.34 -5.96
CA TRP A 77 -4.53 6.75 -5.07
C TRP A 77 -4.09 6.91 -3.60
N PHE A 78 -3.21 6.01 -3.12
CA PHE A 78 -2.61 6.12 -1.79
C PHE A 78 -1.60 7.26 -1.73
N ALA A 79 -0.74 7.42 -2.75
CA ALA A 79 0.28 8.47 -2.79
C ALA A 79 -0.29 9.89 -2.65
N GLU A 80 -1.46 10.13 -3.24
CA GLU A 80 -2.19 11.40 -3.09
C GLU A 80 -2.57 11.70 -1.63
N ARG A 81 -2.90 10.66 -0.84
CA ARG A 81 -3.54 10.77 0.48
C ARG A 81 -2.62 10.56 1.67
N VAL A 82 -1.48 9.93 1.47
CA VAL A 82 -0.50 9.70 2.55
C VAL A 82 0.39 10.93 2.74
N ASP A 83 0.88 11.10 3.97
CA ASP A 83 1.84 12.15 4.32
C ASP A 83 3.28 11.78 3.98
N ARG A 84 3.61 10.47 4.01
CA ARG A 84 4.94 9.93 3.81
C ARG A 84 4.88 8.61 3.07
N ILE A 85 5.83 8.38 2.17
CA ILE A 85 6.00 7.15 1.39
C ILE A 85 7.38 6.60 1.68
N LEU A 86 7.44 5.40 2.24
CA LEU A 86 8.69 4.70 2.54
C LEU A 86 8.98 3.70 1.43
N LEU A 87 10.01 3.97 0.62
CA LEU A 87 10.51 3.03 -0.37
C LEU A 87 11.66 2.24 0.24
N LEU A 88 11.40 0.95 0.47
CA LEU A 88 12.34 0.02 1.09
C LEU A 88 13.13 -0.71 0.00
N PHE A 89 14.47 -0.61 0.05
CA PHE A 89 15.37 -1.29 -0.87
C PHE A 89 16.21 -2.33 -0.13
N ASP A 90 16.30 -3.53 -0.71
CA ASP A 90 17.27 -4.53 -0.27
C ASP A 90 18.58 -4.33 -1.04
N ALA A 91 19.68 -4.10 -0.32
CA ALA A 91 21.00 -3.90 -0.90
C ALA A 91 21.51 -5.10 -1.70
N HIS A 92 21.03 -6.31 -1.40
CA HIS A 92 21.47 -7.55 -2.05
C HIS A 92 20.72 -7.87 -3.34
N LYS A 93 19.56 -7.25 -3.55
CA LYS A 93 18.65 -7.53 -4.67
C LYS A 93 18.12 -6.25 -5.30
N LEU A 94 19.04 -5.34 -5.66
CA LEU A 94 18.72 -4.14 -6.43
C LEU A 94 18.36 -4.51 -7.89
N ASP A 95 17.26 -5.23 -8.06
CA ASP A 95 16.65 -5.52 -9.35
C ASP A 95 15.69 -4.39 -9.71
N ILE A 96 16.15 -3.45 -10.53
CA ILE A 96 15.34 -2.36 -11.07
C ILE A 96 14.43 -2.92 -12.18
N SER A 97 13.35 -3.58 -11.77
CA SER A 97 12.33 -4.10 -12.68
C SER A 97 11.51 -2.98 -13.33
N ASP A 98 10.93 -3.26 -14.50
CA ASP A 98 10.06 -2.29 -15.18
C ASP A 98 8.79 -1.96 -14.38
N GLU A 99 8.30 -2.91 -13.56
CA GLU A 99 7.18 -2.63 -12.64
C GLU A 99 7.61 -1.62 -11.56
N PHE A 100 8.82 -1.76 -11.03
CA PHE A 100 9.38 -0.82 -10.06
C PHE A 100 9.53 0.59 -10.65
N LYS A 101 10.03 0.72 -11.89
CA LYS A 101 10.08 2.00 -12.59
C LYS A 101 8.71 2.63 -12.74
N ARG A 102 7.70 1.85 -13.16
CA ARG A 102 6.32 2.34 -13.31
C ARG A 102 5.69 2.74 -11.98
N SER A 103 6.01 2.04 -10.90
CA SER A 103 5.61 2.44 -9.55
C SER A 103 6.23 3.79 -9.17
N ILE A 104 7.52 4.00 -9.42
CA ILE A 104 8.17 5.31 -9.19
C ILE A 104 7.53 6.39 -10.05
N GLU A 105 7.24 6.11 -11.33
CA GLU A 105 6.57 7.06 -12.22
C GLU A 105 5.18 7.46 -11.72
N ALA A 106 4.43 6.53 -11.11
CA ALA A 106 3.13 6.82 -10.50
C ALA A 106 3.23 7.62 -9.19
N LEU A 107 4.41 7.64 -8.56
CA LEU A 107 4.71 8.46 -7.40
C LEU A 107 5.29 9.84 -7.79
N ARG A 108 5.55 10.06 -9.08
CA ARG A 108 6.13 11.31 -9.60
C ARG A 108 5.21 12.48 -9.29
N GLY A 109 5.74 13.53 -8.66
CA GLY A 109 4.93 14.65 -8.17
C GLY A 109 4.59 14.59 -6.68
N HIS A 110 4.95 13.49 -6.01
CA HIS A 110 4.94 13.36 -4.55
C HIS A 110 6.35 13.11 -3.98
N ASP A 111 7.39 13.49 -4.72
CA ASP A 111 8.79 13.25 -4.38
C ASP A 111 9.20 13.81 -3.00
N ASP A 112 8.56 14.90 -2.56
CA ASP A 112 8.76 15.50 -1.24
C ASP A 112 8.36 14.56 -0.08
N LYS A 113 7.37 13.69 -0.32
CA LYS A 113 6.87 12.69 0.62
C LYS A 113 7.70 11.41 0.64
N ILE A 114 8.51 11.17 -0.40
CA ILE A 114 9.27 9.93 -0.57
C ILE A 114 10.52 9.93 0.32
N ARG A 115 10.76 8.82 1.00
CA ARG A 115 11.98 8.53 1.75
C ARG A 115 12.50 7.15 1.36
N TYR A 116 13.78 7.10 1.03
CA TYR A 116 14.49 5.90 0.60
C TYR A 116 15.17 5.28 1.81
N GLU A 117 14.79 4.06 2.15
CA GLU A 117 15.35 3.32 3.28
C GLU A 117 16.00 2.04 2.76
N ILE A 118 17.32 1.91 2.97
CA ILE A 118 18.06 0.71 2.58
C ILE A 118 18.05 -0.23 3.78
N LYS A 119 17.46 -1.42 3.60
CA LYS A 119 17.49 -2.47 4.60
C LYS A 119 18.88 -3.12 4.60
N ILE A 120 19.76 -2.60 5.45
CA ILE A 120 21.05 -3.24 5.76
C ILE A 120 20.76 -4.36 6.74
N ILE A 121 20.72 -5.60 6.25
CA ILE A 121 20.74 -6.78 7.12
C ILE A 121 22.20 -6.93 7.58
N CYS A 122 22.48 -6.56 8.83
CA CYS A 122 23.71 -6.96 9.51
C CYS A 122 23.54 -8.36 10.11
#